data_AF-A0A317UAS2-F1
#
_entry.id   AF-A0A317UAS2-F1
#
_cell.length_a   1.000
_cell.length_b   1.000
_cell.length_c   1.000
_cell.angle_alpha   90.00
_cell.angle_beta   90.00
_cell.angle_gamma   90.00
#
_symmetry.space_group_name_H-M   'P 1'
#
loop_
_entity.id
_entity.type
_entity.pdbx_description
1 polymer ?
#
loop_
_entity_poly.entity_id
_entity_poly.type
_entity_poly.pdbx_seq_one_letter_code
_entity_poly.pdbx_strand_id
1 'polypeptide(L)'
;MDEQLISDLSMYLEGDEQTARMIPLAVKRAIRSFQKKRNYPENYTEENINKDMNKCYDCIFDLALYFLVKQGVEFETSHSENSVNAGWNSETEIFVNHGVFPFARGI
;
A
#
# COMPACT_ATOMS: atom_id res chain seq x y z
N MET A 1 7.98 10.79 0.38
CA MET A 1 6.86 9.93 0.80
C MET A 1 7.33 8.51 1.07
N ASP A 2 8.01 7.86 0.11
CA ASP A 2 8.47 6.48 0.25
C ASP A 2 9.26 6.23 1.54
N GLU A 3 10.22 7.11 1.85
CA GLU A 3 11.02 7.02 3.08
C GLU A 3 10.18 7.14 4.35
N GLN A 4 9.16 8.00 4.34
CA GLN A 4 8.24 8.17 5.45
C GLN A 4 7.37 6.92 5.64
N LEU A 5 6.80 6.38 4.56
CA LEU A 5 6.04 5.13 4.60
C LEU A 5 6.89 3.97 5.13
N ILE A 6 8.14 3.85 4.68
CA ILE A 6 9.06 2.81 5.16
C ILE A 6 9.32 2.96 6.67
N SER A 7 9.60 4.18 7.12
CA SER A 7 9.83 4.48 8.54
C SER A 7 8.60 4.16 9.39
N ASP A 8 7.42 4.64 8.98
CA ASP A 8 6.18 4.47 9.74
C ASP A 8 5.74 3.00 9.78
N LEU A 9 5.87 2.27 8.67
CA LEU A 9 5.59 0.82 8.63
C LEU A 9 6.57 0.04 9.51
N SER A 10 7.85 0.43 9.50
CA SER A 10 8.86 -0.21 10.33
C SER A 10 8.57 0.01 11.81
N MET A 11 8.09 1.20 12.18
CA MET A 11 7.69 1.52 13.55
C MET A 11 6.39 0.81 13.94
N TYR A 12 5.41 0.73 13.03
CA TYR A 12 4.11 0.11 13.28
C TYR A 12 4.20 -1.41 13.47
N LEU A 13 5.01 -2.09 12.66
CA LEU A 13 5.08 -3.56 12.69
C LEU A 13 5.95 -4.09 13.84
N GLU A 14 6.87 -3.29 14.37
CA GLU A 14 7.90 -3.72 15.34
C GLU A 14 8.57 -5.05 14.93
N GLY A 15 8.68 -5.29 13.61
CA GLY A 15 8.98 -6.61 13.06
C GLY A 15 10.47 -6.94 13.04
N ASP A 16 10.76 -8.22 12.82
CA ASP A 16 12.13 -8.74 12.71
C ASP A 16 12.86 -8.18 11.48
N GLU A 17 14.18 -8.40 11.43
CA GLU A 17 15.03 -7.93 10.32
C GLU A 17 14.55 -8.43 8.95
N GLN A 18 13.94 -9.61 8.88
CA GLN A 18 13.35 -10.14 7.65
C GLN A 18 12.17 -9.30 7.18
N THR A 19 11.25 -8.95 8.08
CA THR A 19 10.11 -8.05 7.81
C THR A 19 10.62 -6.69 7.37
N ALA A 20 11.60 -6.13 8.09
CA ALA A 20 12.20 -4.83 7.76
C ALA A 20 12.78 -4.78 6.33
N ARG A 21 13.39 -5.87 5.86
CA ARG A 21 13.92 -5.98 4.48
C ARG A 21 12.82 -6.00 3.41
N MET A 22 11.60 -6.41 3.75
CA MET A 22 10.47 -6.51 2.82
C MET A 22 9.68 -5.20 2.71
N ILE A 23 9.70 -4.35 3.74
CA ILE A 23 8.98 -3.07 3.80
C ILE A 23 9.23 -2.20 2.54
N PRO A 24 10.47 -1.96 2.08
CA PRO A 24 10.71 -1.12 0.91
C PRO A 24 10.08 -1.68 -0.37
N LEU A 25 10.01 -3.01 -0.51
CA LEU A 25 9.39 -3.66 -1.67
C LEU A 25 7.87 -3.53 -1.63
N ALA A 26 7.27 -3.71 -0.44
CA ALA A 26 5.84 -3.56 -0.25
C ALA A 26 5.37 -2.11 -0.50
N VAL A 27 6.10 -1.12 -0.01
CA VAL A 27 5.83 0.32 -0.26
C VAL A 27 5.85 0.62 -1.76
N LYS A 28 6.88 0.15 -2.49
CA LYS A 28 6.95 0.32 -3.95
C LYS A 28 5.76 -0.31 -4.68
N ARG A 29 5.34 -1.50 -4.24
CA ARG A 29 4.14 -2.17 -4.80
C ARG A 29 2.86 -1.39 -4.51
N ALA A 30 2.70 -0.90 -3.27
CA ALA A 30 1.56 -0.08 -2.85
C ALA A 30 1.44 1.19 -3.69
N ILE A 31 2.52 1.95 -3.84
CA ILE A 31 2.54 3.19 -4.63
C ILE A 31 2.17 2.89 -6.09
N ARG A 32 2.76 1.86 -6.70
CA ARG A 32 2.45 1.48 -8.09
C ARG A 32 0.99 1.07 -8.25
N SER A 33 0.45 0.29 -7.32
CA SER A 33 -0.96 -0.13 -7.34
C SER A 33 -1.89 1.07 -7.20
N PHE A 34 -1.61 1.96 -6.24
CA PHE A 34 -2.36 3.19 -6.03
C PHE A 34 -2.36 4.07 -7.29
N GLN A 35 -1.21 4.32 -7.89
CA GLN A 35 -1.11 5.12 -9.12
C GLN A 35 -1.90 4.49 -10.28
N LYS A 36 -1.83 3.16 -10.43
CA LYS A 36 -2.61 2.43 -11.43
C LYS A 36 -4.12 2.54 -11.17
N LYS A 37 -4.55 2.45 -9.91
CA LYS A 37 -5.95 2.59 -9.51
C LYS A 37 -6.46 4.00 -9.74
N ARG A 38 -5.68 5.02 -9.41
CA ARG A 38 -6.05 6.43 -9.66
C ARG A 38 -6.18 6.72 -11.14
N ASN A 39 -5.40 6.05 -11.99
CA ASN A 39 -5.47 6.22 -13.45
C ASN A 39 -5.38 7.71 -13.83
N TYR A 40 -4.32 8.37 -13.35
CA TYR A 40 -4.16 9.81 -13.49
C TYR A 40 -4.24 10.25 -14.97
N PRO A 41 -4.91 11.38 -15.26
CA PRO A 41 -4.88 11.99 -16.59
C PRO A 41 -3.45 12.34 -17.01
N GLU A 42 -3.19 12.34 -18.31
CA GLU A 42 -1.87 12.64 -18.89
C GLU A 42 -1.40 14.07 -18.58
N ASN A 43 -2.35 14.98 -18.32
CA ASN A 43 -2.10 16.36 -17.95
C ASN A 43 -1.71 16.54 -16.45
N TYR A 44 -1.72 15.49 -15.63
CA TYR A 44 -1.25 15.59 -14.25
C TYR A 44 0.27 15.68 -14.19
N THR A 45 0.76 16.72 -13.52
CA THR A 45 2.20 16.83 -13.21
C THR A 45 2.58 15.87 -12.07
N GLU A 46 3.88 15.61 -11.93
CA GLU A 46 4.41 14.87 -10.78
C GLU A 46 4.05 15.54 -9.45
N GLU A 47 3.95 16.87 -9.39
CA GLU A 47 3.52 17.58 -8.18
C GLU A 47 2.05 17.27 -7.85
N ASN A 48 1.18 17.27 -8.85
CA ASN A 48 -0.24 16.93 -8.67
C ASN A 48 -0.40 15.48 -8.16
N ILE A 49 0.36 14.54 -8.73
CA ILE A 49 0.35 13.13 -8.32
C ILE A 49 0.85 13.00 -6.88
N ASN A 50 1.97 13.65 -6.54
CA ASN A 50 2.50 13.61 -5.18
C ASN A 50 1.53 14.23 -4.17
N LYS A 51 0.87 15.35 -4.49
CA LYS A 51 -0.15 15.96 -3.62
C LYS A 51 -1.32 15.01 -3.37
N ASP A 52 -1.79 14.30 -4.39
CA ASP A 52 -2.87 13.33 -4.26
C ASP A 52 -2.45 12.12 -3.43
N MET A 53 -1.26 11.57 -3.70
CA MET A 53 -0.71 10.47 -2.90
C MET A 53 -0.55 10.86 -1.42
N ASN A 54 -0.15 12.10 -1.11
CA ASN A 54 -0.04 12.57 0.27
C ASN A 54 -1.40 12.69 0.95
N LYS A 55 -2.45 13.06 0.21
CA LYS A 55 -3.82 13.07 0.74
C LYS A 55 -4.37 11.67 0.99
N CYS A 56 -3.90 10.69 0.22
CA CYS A 56 -4.29 9.29 0.35
C CYS A 56 -3.23 8.45 1.08
N TYR A 57 -2.46 9.07 1.99
CA TYR A 57 -1.36 8.42 2.69
C TYR A 57 -1.81 7.14 3.40
N ASP A 58 -2.90 7.22 4.18
CA ASP A 58 -3.44 6.09 4.95
C ASP A 58 -3.84 4.91 4.04
N CYS A 59 -4.38 5.21 2.85
CA CYS A 59 -4.70 4.19 1.86
C CYS A 59 -3.44 3.46 1.35
N ILE A 60 -2.38 4.21 1.06
CA ILE A 60 -1.11 3.65 0.58
C ILE A 60 -0.40 2.87 1.69
N PHE A 61 -0.52 3.33 2.93
CA PHE A 61 -0.01 2.64 4.12
C PHE A 61 -0.69 1.28 4.30
N ASP A 62 -2.03 1.23 4.28
CA ASP A 62 -2.79 -0.03 4.41
C ASP A 62 -2.53 -0.98 3.23
N LEU A 63 -2.36 -0.44 2.01
CA LEU A 63 -1.95 -1.24 0.85
C LEU A 63 -0.57 -1.87 1.07
N ALA A 64 0.39 -1.13 1.65
CA ALA A 64 1.72 -1.65 1.93
C ALA A 64 1.67 -2.75 3.01
N LEU A 65 0.89 -2.57 4.08
CA LEU A 65 0.63 -3.61 5.08
C LEU A 65 0.03 -4.87 4.45
N TYR A 66 -0.99 -4.71 3.60
CA TYR A 66 -1.61 -5.81 2.88
C TYR A 66 -0.59 -6.59 2.04
N PHE A 67 0.30 -5.89 1.32
CA PHE A 67 1.34 -6.56 0.54
C PHE A 67 2.38 -7.27 1.41
N LEU A 68 2.72 -6.76 2.59
CA LEU A 68 3.62 -7.42 3.52
C LEU A 68 3.01 -8.72 4.05
N VAL A 69 1.76 -8.67 4.49
CA VAL A 69 1.03 -9.85 4.98
C VAL A 69 0.90 -10.89 3.87
N LYS A 70 0.49 -10.48 2.66
CA LYS A 70 0.43 -11.37 1.48
C LYS A 70 1.76 -12.06 1.21
N GLN A 71 2.85 -11.30 1.17
CA GLN A 71 4.18 -11.87 0.91
C GLN A 71 4.58 -12.83 2.04
N GLY A 72 4.37 -12.46 3.31
CA GLY A 72 4.65 -13.34 4.46
C GLY A 72 3.90 -14.67 4.38
N VAL A 73 2.61 -14.64 4.06
CA VAL A 73 1.78 -15.85 3.85
C VAL A 73 2.28 -16.69 2.66
N GLU A 74 2.73 -16.07 1.58
CA GLU A 74 3.32 -16.78 0.43
C GLU A 74 4.63 -17.50 0.79
N PHE A 75 5.41 -16.97 1.74
CA PHE A 75 6.67 -17.58 2.20
C PHE A 75 6.47 -18.61 3.32
N GLU A 76 5.43 -18.45 4.15
CA GLU A 76 5.07 -19.38 5.23
C GLU A 76 4.05 -20.43 4.73
N THR A 77 4.49 -21.34 3.87
CA THR A 77 3.69 -22.53 3.53
C THR A 77 3.74 -23.57 4.67
N SER A 78 3.34 -23.18 5.90
CA SER A 78 2.90 -24.05 7.01
C SER A 78 2.59 -23.21 8.26
N HIS A 79 1.30 -23.08 8.54
CA HIS A 79 0.67 -22.83 9.85
C HIS A 79 1.30 -21.78 10.79
N SER A 80 0.61 -20.64 10.95
CA SER A 80 -0.08 -20.30 12.22
C SER A 80 -1.00 -19.11 12.05
N GLU A 81 -2.25 -19.28 12.51
CA GLU A 81 -3.25 -18.22 12.65
C GLU A 81 -2.85 -17.26 13.78
N ASN A 82 -1.89 -16.37 13.55
CA ASN A 82 -1.79 -15.14 14.36
C ASN A 82 -0.80 -14.14 13.75
N SER A 83 -1.30 -13.10 13.08
CA SER A 83 -0.76 -11.75 13.23
C SER A 83 -1.62 -10.76 12.45
N VAL A 84 -2.17 -9.77 13.16
CA VAL A 84 -2.83 -8.56 12.64
C VAL A 84 -3.58 -8.78 11.32
N ASN A 85 -4.82 -9.25 11.51
CA ASN A 85 -5.88 -9.33 10.53
C ASN A 85 -6.17 -7.92 9.98
N ALA A 86 -5.32 -7.45 9.08
CA ALA A 86 -5.68 -6.54 8.02
C ALA A 86 -6.76 -7.29 7.21
N GLY A 87 -8.01 -7.29 7.71
CA GLY A 87 -9.12 -8.13 7.28
C GLY A 87 -9.60 -7.89 5.84
N TRP A 88 -8.76 -7.26 5.03
CA TRP A 88 -8.97 -6.94 3.64
C TRP A 88 -8.65 -8.15 2.76
N ASN A 89 -9.67 -8.59 2.03
CA ASN A 89 -9.55 -9.73 1.12
C ASN A 89 -8.94 -9.34 -0.23
N SER A 90 -8.89 -8.04 -0.54
CA SER A 90 -8.38 -7.52 -1.81
C SER A 90 -7.96 -6.06 -1.72
N GLU A 91 -7.12 -5.61 -2.66
CA GLU A 91 -6.75 -4.20 -2.82
C GLU A 91 -7.98 -3.31 -3.04
N THR A 92 -9.01 -3.81 -3.75
CA THR A 92 -10.26 -3.08 -4.00
C THR A 92 -10.97 -2.71 -2.71
N GLU A 93 -10.96 -3.60 -1.72
CA GLU A 93 -11.59 -3.34 -0.42
C GLU A 93 -10.91 -2.17 0.29
N ILE A 94 -9.57 -2.13 0.27
CA ILE A 94 -8.77 -1.03 0.82
C ILE A 94 -9.11 0.28 0.10
N PHE A 95 -9.13 0.28 -1.23
CA PHE A 95 -9.49 1.47 -2.00
C PHE A 95 -10.89 1.99 -1.68
N VAL A 96 -11.88 1.10 -1.57
CA VAL A 96 -13.27 1.48 -1.25
C VAL A 96 -13.38 2.04 0.16
N ASN A 97 -12.72 1.41 1.14
CA ASN A 97 -12.73 1.85 2.55
C ASN A 97 -12.13 3.26 2.72
N HIS A 98 -11.10 3.57 1.94
CA HIS A 98 -10.46 4.89 1.93
C HIS A 98 -11.11 5.90 0.97
N GLY A 99 -12.19 5.53 0.28
CA GLY A 99 -12.86 6.42 -0.69
C GLY A 99 -11.99 6.78 -1.90
N VAL A 100 -11.06 5.89 -2.27
CA VAL A 100 -10.12 6.08 -3.39
C VAL A 100 -10.69 5.48 -4.67
N PHE A 101 -11.00 6.36 -5.62
CA PHE A 101 -11.58 5.98 -6.91
C PHE A 101 -10.68 6.39 -8.08
N PRO A 102 -10.76 5.73 -9.25
CA PRO A 102 -10.08 6.20 -10.45
C PRO A 102 -10.59 7.57 -10.88
N PHE A 103 -9.72 8.39 -11.44
CA PHE A 103 -10.15 9.56 -12.20
C PHE A 103 -10.85 9.10 -13.47
N ALA A 104 -12.02 9.67 -13.74
CA ALA A 104 -12.74 9.43 -14.99
C ALA A 104 -11.87 9.92 -16.16
N ARG A 105 -11.58 9.02 -17.11
CA ARG A 105 -11.16 9.47 -18.43
C ARG A 105 -12.42 9.99 -19.11
N GLY A 106 -12.44 11.28 -19.43
CA GLY A 106 -13.42 11.81 -20.37
C GLY A 106 -13.32 10.99 -21.65
N ILE A 107 -14.43 10.36 -22.02
CA ILE A 107 -14.63 9.74 -23.33
C ILE A 107 -14.88 10.81 -24.38
#